data_AF-A0A0K8UDH6-F1
#
_entry.id   AF-A0A0K8UDH6-F1
#
_cell.length_a   1.000
_cell.length_b   1.000
_cell.length_c   1.000
_cell.angle_alpha   90.00
_cell.angle_beta   90.00
_cell.angle_gamma   90.00
#
_symmetry.space_group_name_H-M   'P 1'
#
loop_
_entity.id
_entity.type
_entity.pdbx_description
1 polymer ?
#
loop_
_entity_poly.entity_id
_entity_poly.type
_entity_poly.pdbx_seq_one_letter_code
_entity_poly.pdbx_strand_id
1 'polypeptide(L)'
;QKLKNEEKEKKLAAKRAKMDAAQAQKAEQERALREAQLAKERAEKAEQKRIEQIRIEKEQMKKVLKKERKTLRDRLKEAKYYGNNDKETLKNMEGVEKICEMFNLTELQELNKDIEKKGQNAFFVALKTVEKKIAAELEELNQTQQKKVTKNEKEVKKNDVWNNENMQLLIKSVNLFPAGTSQRWDVIAAFINQHSTAGVTVTARDVLNKAKAMQNSDFSKSSLKTQANDTAFENFNKSKKDVQTCNDITVNQPVVNNVNNVEANVSTNGNKEPSDNDKTANKVSNKSTTVPKTWTKEEQALLEQAIKTYPISTPDRWERIAECIPNRTKKDCLRRVKELVELVNSKKEAQQSVK
;
A
#
# COMPACT_ATOMS: atom_id res chain seq x y z
N GLN A 1 48.98 52.51 39.66
CA GLN A 1 49.13 51.91 38.32
C GLN A 1 49.23 50.37 38.30
N LYS A 2 50.08 49.71 39.12
CA LYS A 2 50.39 48.27 39.00
C LYS A 2 49.19 47.31 39.06
N LEU A 3 48.31 47.45 40.05
CA LEU A 3 47.12 46.59 40.22
C LEU A 3 46.16 46.61 39.00
N LYS A 4 45.99 47.79 38.37
CA LYS A 4 45.17 47.92 37.15
C LYS A 4 45.81 47.26 35.93
N ASN A 5 47.14 47.11 35.89
CA ASN A 5 47.84 46.41 34.81
C ASN A 5 47.78 44.89 35.02
N GLU A 6 47.97 44.42 36.24
CA GLU A 6 47.83 43.00 36.61
C GLU A 6 46.41 42.48 36.36
N GLU A 7 45.38 43.28 36.67
CA GLU A 7 43.98 42.91 36.40
C GLU A 7 43.67 42.80 34.90
N LYS A 8 44.23 43.71 34.08
CA LYS A 8 44.11 43.64 32.61
C LYS A 8 44.83 42.41 32.05
N GLU A 9 46.00 42.08 32.58
CA GLU A 9 46.79 40.93 32.16
C GLU A 9 46.10 39.62 32.54
N LYS A 10 45.54 39.52 33.75
CA LYS A 10 44.74 38.38 34.20
C LYS A 10 43.49 38.18 33.34
N LYS A 11 42.81 39.26 32.95
CA LYS A 11 41.66 39.21 32.04
C LYS A 11 42.05 38.77 30.63
N LEU A 12 43.20 39.20 30.12
CA LEU A 12 43.72 38.78 28.82
C LEU A 12 44.13 37.31 28.83
N ALA A 13 44.81 36.86 29.89
CA ALA A 13 45.19 35.47 30.08
C ALA A 13 43.96 34.55 30.18
N ALA A 14 42.92 34.95 30.94
CA ALA A 14 41.67 34.20 31.02
C ALA A 14 40.94 34.12 29.66
N LYS A 15 40.96 35.20 28.86
CA LYS A 15 40.38 35.22 27.52
C LYS A 15 41.14 34.31 26.56
N ARG A 16 42.48 34.29 26.62
CA ARG A 16 43.34 33.40 25.84
C ARG A 16 43.13 31.93 26.21
N ALA A 17 43.13 31.61 27.51
CA ALA A 17 42.85 30.26 27.99
C ALA A 17 41.46 29.74 27.56
N LYS A 18 40.44 30.61 27.53
CA LYS A 18 39.10 30.26 27.04
C LYS A 18 39.08 30.02 25.52
N MET A 19 39.81 30.81 24.73
CA MET A 19 39.95 30.57 23.29
C MET A 19 40.71 29.28 22.99
N ASP A 20 41.82 29.03 23.69
CA ASP A 20 42.64 27.83 23.52
C ASP A 20 41.86 26.57 23.91
N ALA A 21 41.09 26.61 25.01
CA ALA A 21 40.21 25.51 25.42
C ALA A 21 39.08 25.26 24.40
N ALA A 22 38.47 26.32 23.84
CA ALA A 22 37.45 26.18 22.80
C ALA A 22 38.02 25.62 21.49
N GLN A 23 39.24 26.03 21.12
CA GLN A 23 39.93 25.51 19.95
C GLN A 23 40.32 24.04 20.13
N ALA A 24 40.77 23.64 21.33
CA ALA A 24 41.07 22.25 21.66
C ALA A 24 39.81 21.37 21.61
N GLN A 25 38.70 21.80 22.19
CA GLN A 25 37.42 21.06 22.14
C GLN A 25 36.91 20.92 20.69
N LYS A 26 37.02 21.98 19.88
CA LYS A 26 36.64 21.91 18.46
C LYS A 26 37.53 20.95 17.67
N ALA A 27 38.84 20.94 17.92
CA ALA A 27 39.77 20.02 17.26
C ALA A 27 39.53 18.56 17.66
N GLU A 28 39.16 18.30 18.92
CA GLU A 28 38.80 16.97 19.40
C GLU A 28 37.49 16.47 18.79
N GLN A 29 36.45 17.31 18.74
CA GLN A 29 35.18 16.99 18.08
C GLN A 29 35.37 16.73 16.57
N GLU A 30 36.22 17.51 15.90
CA GLU A 30 36.55 17.32 14.49
C GLU A 30 37.31 16.01 14.24
N ARG A 31 38.22 15.62 15.14
CA ARG A 31 38.92 14.33 15.08
C ARG A 31 37.95 13.16 15.29
N ALA A 32 37.11 13.23 16.31
CA ALA A 32 36.10 12.21 16.59
C ALA A 32 35.12 12.05 15.41
N LEU A 33 34.71 13.15 14.77
CA LEU A 33 33.86 13.12 13.59
C LEU A 33 34.55 12.47 12.39
N ARG A 34 35.82 12.82 12.10
CA ARG A 34 36.60 12.19 11.02
C ARG A 34 36.80 10.70 11.26
N GLU A 35 37.09 10.29 12.49
CA GLU A 35 37.26 8.88 12.86
C GLU A 35 35.93 8.12 12.72
N ALA A 36 34.82 8.68 13.18
CA ALA A 36 33.49 8.11 13.01
C ALA A 36 33.08 7.99 11.53
N GLN A 37 33.42 8.98 10.69
CA GLN A 37 33.20 8.93 9.25
C GLN A 37 34.00 7.82 8.58
N LEU A 38 35.29 7.70 8.90
CA LEU A 38 36.15 6.65 8.36
C LEU A 38 35.70 5.25 8.82
N ALA A 39 35.26 5.11 10.07
CA ALA A 39 34.68 3.87 10.59
C ALA A 39 33.39 3.50 9.85
N LYS A 40 32.50 4.48 9.60
CA LYS A 40 31.27 4.28 8.83
C LYS A 40 31.55 3.87 7.39
N GLU A 41 32.50 4.54 6.72
CA GLU A 41 32.90 4.21 5.34
C GLU A 41 33.52 2.81 5.25
N ARG A 42 34.34 2.42 6.22
CA ARG A 42 34.91 1.07 6.29
C ARG A 42 33.83 0.01 6.51
N ALA A 43 32.85 0.28 7.37
CA ALA A 43 31.71 -0.61 7.60
C ALA A 43 30.83 -0.75 6.35
N GLU A 44 30.56 0.36 5.65
CA GLU A 44 29.77 0.35 4.41
C GLU A 44 30.49 -0.42 3.29
N LYS A 45 31.79 -0.20 3.10
CA LYS A 45 32.59 -0.96 2.13
C LYS A 45 32.64 -2.46 2.46
N ALA A 46 32.68 -2.83 3.74
CA ALA A 46 32.65 -4.23 4.16
C ALA A 46 31.28 -4.88 3.84
N GLU A 47 30.17 -4.18 4.09
CA GLU A 47 28.83 -4.68 3.75
C GLU A 47 28.62 -4.77 2.24
N GLN A 48 29.07 -3.77 1.46
CA GLN A 48 29.02 -3.82 0.00
C GLN A 48 29.80 -5.02 -0.56
N LYS A 49 31.00 -5.30 -0.04
CA LYS A 49 31.78 -6.48 -0.44
C LYS A 49 31.06 -7.78 -0.08
N ARG A 50 30.40 -7.85 1.08
CA ARG A 50 29.61 -9.02 1.49
C ARG A 50 28.43 -9.27 0.56
N ILE A 51 27.70 -8.22 0.19
CA ILE A 51 26.56 -8.31 -0.74
C ILE A 51 27.04 -8.78 -2.12
N GLU A 52 28.13 -8.21 -2.63
CA GLU A 52 28.69 -8.61 -3.92
C GLU A 52 29.19 -10.06 -3.90
N GLN A 53 29.84 -10.49 -2.81
CA GLN A 53 30.28 -11.87 -2.65
C GLN A 53 29.09 -12.85 -2.67
N ILE A 54 28.01 -12.55 -1.94
CA ILE A 54 26.78 -13.35 -1.96
C ILE A 54 26.16 -13.38 -3.37
N ARG A 55 26.24 -12.28 -4.13
CA ARG A 55 25.76 -12.22 -5.51
C ARG A 55 26.56 -13.15 -6.42
N ILE A 56 27.88 -13.07 -6.35
CA ILE A 56 28.80 -13.90 -7.14
C ILE A 56 28.58 -15.38 -6.81
N GLU A 57 28.50 -15.74 -5.53
CA GLU A 57 28.27 -17.13 -5.08
C GLU A 57 26.92 -17.66 -5.58
N LYS A 58 25.84 -16.89 -5.49
CA LYS A 58 24.53 -17.28 -6.04
C LYS A 58 24.57 -17.47 -7.56
N GLU A 59 25.31 -16.63 -8.28
CA GLU A 59 25.46 -16.77 -9.73
C GLU A 59 26.28 -18.02 -10.09
N GLN A 60 27.37 -18.28 -9.35
CA GLN A 60 28.17 -19.50 -9.49
C GLN A 60 27.32 -20.75 -9.22
N MET A 61 26.55 -20.79 -8.12
CA MET A 61 25.64 -21.91 -7.82
C MET A 61 24.62 -22.13 -8.94
N LYS A 62 24.03 -21.06 -9.50
CA LYS A 62 23.12 -21.16 -10.64
C LYS A 62 23.79 -21.71 -11.90
N LYS A 63 25.05 -21.32 -12.17
CA LYS A 63 25.84 -21.85 -13.29
C LYS A 63 26.11 -23.34 -13.13
N VAL A 64 26.51 -23.78 -11.93
CA VAL A 64 26.72 -25.21 -11.64
C VAL A 64 25.40 -25.98 -11.77
N LEU A 65 24.31 -25.49 -11.19
CA LEU A 65 23.00 -26.14 -11.28
C LEU A 65 22.53 -26.33 -12.74
N LYS A 66 22.71 -25.30 -13.58
CA LYS A 66 22.41 -25.39 -15.02
C LYS A 66 23.27 -26.44 -15.71
N LYS A 67 24.56 -26.52 -15.37
CA LYS A 67 25.48 -27.53 -15.90
C LYS A 67 25.04 -28.94 -15.51
N GLU A 68 24.72 -29.19 -14.24
CA GLU A 68 24.27 -30.51 -13.78
C GLU A 68 22.96 -30.96 -14.44
N ARG A 69 21.98 -30.05 -14.59
CA ARG A 69 20.74 -30.32 -15.33
C ARG A 69 21.02 -30.67 -16.79
N LYS A 70 21.95 -29.95 -17.44
CA LYS A 70 22.34 -30.25 -18.83
C LYS A 70 23.01 -31.63 -18.91
N THR A 71 23.96 -31.92 -18.02
CA THR A 71 24.64 -33.22 -17.96
C THR A 71 23.64 -34.37 -17.80
N LEU A 72 22.65 -34.23 -16.93
CA LEU A 72 21.61 -35.23 -16.75
C LEU A 72 20.81 -35.47 -18.04
N ARG A 73 20.36 -34.39 -18.69
CA ARG A 73 19.59 -34.48 -19.94
C ARG A 73 20.39 -35.11 -21.07
N ASP A 74 21.64 -34.69 -21.26
CA ASP A 74 22.50 -35.20 -22.33
C ASP A 74 22.74 -36.70 -22.13
N ARG A 75 23.09 -37.12 -20.90
CA ARG A 75 23.34 -38.53 -20.57
C ARG A 75 22.11 -39.42 -20.75
N LEU A 76 20.95 -38.96 -20.32
CA LEU A 76 19.71 -39.74 -20.48
C LEU A 76 19.25 -39.76 -21.94
N LYS A 77 19.47 -38.69 -22.70
CA LYS A 77 19.22 -38.68 -24.14
C LYS A 77 20.10 -39.70 -24.88
N GLU A 78 21.39 -39.77 -24.54
CA GLU A 78 22.32 -40.78 -25.07
C GLU A 78 21.87 -42.20 -24.74
N ALA A 79 21.35 -42.41 -23.52
CA ALA A 79 20.76 -43.67 -23.08
C ALA A 79 19.32 -43.93 -23.58
N LYS A 80 18.81 -43.12 -24.52
CA LYS A 80 17.42 -43.18 -25.04
C LYS A 80 16.36 -43.19 -23.94
N TYR A 81 16.63 -42.47 -22.85
CA TYR A 81 15.80 -42.35 -21.65
C TYR A 81 15.40 -43.69 -21.02
N TYR A 82 16.13 -44.77 -21.31
CA TYR A 82 15.80 -46.13 -20.87
C TYR A 82 14.36 -46.58 -21.19
N GLY A 83 13.78 -46.09 -22.29
CA GLY A 83 12.44 -46.48 -22.73
C GLY A 83 12.47 -47.71 -23.65
N ASN A 84 11.54 -48.65 -23.45
CA ASN A 84 11.36 -49.81 -24.33
C ASN A 84 10.42 -49.52 -25.51
N ASN A 85 9.66 -48.43 -25.44
CA ASN A 85 8.77 -47.92 -26.48
C ASN A 85 8.62 -46.40 -26.37
N ASP A 86 7.96 -45.78 -27.35
CA ASP A 86 7.80 -44.32 -27.41
C ASP A 86 7.03 -43.76 -26.20
N LYS A 87 6.01 -44.48 -25.72
CA LYS A 87 5.21 -44.07 -24.57
C LYS A 87 6.05 -44.03 -23.28
N GLU A 88 6.87 -45.05 -23.06
CA GLU A 88 7.78 -45.11 -21.91
C GLU A 88 8.89 -44.06 -22.01
N THR A 89 9.44 -43.86 -23.21
CA THR A 89 10.44 -42.82 -23.48
C THR A 89 9.90 -41.43 -23.14
N LEU A 90 8.67 -41.11 -23.57
CA LEU A 90 8.02 -39.85 -23.25
C LEU A 90 7.77 -39.67 -21.74
N LYS A 91 7.30 -40.72 -21.06
CA LYS A 91 7.10 -40.69 -19.60
C LYS A 91 8.43 -40.45 -18.87
N ASN A 92 9.50 -41.12 -19.31
CA ASN A 92 10.82 -40.96 -18.71
C ASN A 92 11.38 -39.56 -18.98
N MET A 93 11.20 -39.00 -20.18
CA MET A 93 11.55 -37.61 -20.49
C MET A 93 10.85 -36.60 -19.58
N GLU A 94 9.53 -36.74 -19.38
CA GLU A 94 8.78 -35.90 -18.43
C GLU A 94 9.34 -36.04 -17.01
N GLY A 95 9.68 -37.27 -16.62
CA GLY A 95 10.35 -37.57 -15.36
C GLY A 95 11.71 -36.87 -15.20
N VAL A 96 12.52 -36.77 -16.27
CA VAL A 96 13.79 -36.01 -16.25
C VAL A 96 13.55 -34.54 -15.94
N GLU A 97 12.53 -33.94 -16.53
CA GLU A 97 12.21 -32.53 -16.27
C GLU A 97 11.71 -32.32 -14.84
N LYS A 98 10.85 -33.22 -14.32
CA LYS A 98 10.46 -33.20 -12.91
C LYS A 98 11.66 -33.34 -11.97
N ILE A 99 12.62 -34.22 -12.28
CA ILE A 99 13.87 -34.34 -11.52
C ILE A 99 14.66 -33.03 -11.57
N CYS A 100 14.82 -32.43 -12.76
CA CYS A 100 15.54 -31.16 -12.91
C CYS A 100 14.90 -30.03 -12.10
N GLU A 101 13.57 -30.01 -12.00
CA GLU A 101 12.82 -29.00 -11.24
C GLU A 101 12.89 -29.20 -9.74
N MET A 102 12.76 -30.46 -9.27
CA MET A 102 12.62 -30.79 -7.86
C MET A 102 13.93 -31.01 -7.12
N PHE A 103 14.99 -31.47 -7.81
CA PHE A 103 16.26 -31.74 -7.14
C PHE A 103 17.11 -30.48 -7.01
N ASN A 104 17.74 -30.34 -5.84
CA ASN A 104 18.72 -29.29 -5.61
C ASN A 104 20.10 -29.64 -6.22
N LEU A 105 21.07 -28.74 -6.08
CA LEU A 105 22.40 -28.92 -6.68
C LEU A 105 23.09 -30.21 -6.21
N THR A 106 23.08 -30.48 -4.91
CA THR A 106 23.73 -31.66 -4.33
C THR A 106 23.08 -32.94 -4.82
N GLU A 107 21.75 -32.99 -4.81
CA GLU A 107 20.99 -34.15 -5.27
C GLU A 107 21.21 -34.44 -6.76
N LEU A 108 21.30 -33.42 -7.61
CA LEU A 108 21.60 -33.60 -9.03
C LEU A 108 23.04 -34.07 -9.27
N GLN A 109 24.01 -33.57 -8.50
CA GLN A 109 25.40 -34.03 -8.58
C GLN A 109 25.53 -35.50 -8.17
N GLU A 110 24.85 -35.89 -7.10
CA GLU A 110 24.80 -37.29 -6.64
C GLU A 110 24.11 -38.17 -7.68
N LEU A 111 22.97 -37.72 -8.24
CA LEU A 111 22.27 -38.46 -9.28
C LEU A 111 23.13 -38.64 -10.54
N ASN A 112 23.82 -37.59 -11.00
CA ASN A 112 24.70 -37.68 -12.16
C ASN A 112 25.81 -38.73 -11.94
N LYS A 113 26.43 -38.74 -10.75
CA LYS A 113 27.42 -39.77 -10.37
C LYS A 113 26.81 -41.17 -10.25
N ASP A 114 25.60 -41.27 -9.72
CA ASP A 114 24.92 -42.55 -9.54
C ASP A 114 24.47 -43.14 -10.88
N ILE A 115 24.06 -42.32 -11.85
CA ILE A 115 23.74 -42.79 -13.22
C ILE A 115 25.00 -43.29 -13.92
N GLU A 116 26.18 -42.68 -13.71
CA GLU A 116 27.45 -43.21 -14.26
C GLU A 116 27.76 -44.62 -13.75
N LYS A 117 27.44 -44.90 -12.48
CA LYS A 117 27.79 -46.16 -11.83
C LYS A 117 26.72 -47.23 -11.95
N LYS A 118 25.45 -46.86 -11.81
CA LYS A 118 24.30 -47.76 -11.63
C LYS A 118 23.34 -47.73 -12.83
N GLY A 119 23.56 -46.85 -13.82
CA GLY A 119 22.76 -46.75 -15.03
C GLY A 119 21.27 -46.54 -14.76
N GLN A 120 20.41 -47.34 -15.40
CA GLN A 120 18.95 -47.18 -15.33
C GLN A 120 18.40 -47.28 -13.91
N ASN A 121 19.02 -48.08 -13.03
CA ASN A 121 18.52 -48.28 -11.67
C ASN A 121 18.57 -46.98 -10.86
N ALA A 122 19.64 -46.21 -10.98
CA ALA A 122 19.74 -44.90 -10.33
C ALA A 122 18.67 -43.93 -10.85
N PHE A 123 18.41 -43.94 -12.16
CA PHE A 123 17.39 -43.11 -12.78
C PHE A 123 15.98 -43.41 -12.24
N PHE A 124 15.58 -44.69 -12.20
CA PHE A 124 14.25 -45.07 -11.69
C PHE A 124 14.09 -44.83 -10.18
N VAL A 125 15.17 -44.94 -9.40
CA VAL A 125 15.15 -44.56 -7.97
C VAL A 125 14.94 -43.05 -7.82
N ALA A 126 15.56 -42.23 -8.67
CA ALA A 126 15.36 -40.79 -8.68
C ALA A 126 13.92 -40.41 -9.06
N LEU A 127 13.33 -41.08 -10.07
CA LEU A 127 11.92 -40.88 -10.44
C LEU A 127 10.97 -41.15 -9.27
N LYS A 128 11.13 -42.29 -8.58
CA LYS A 128 10.33 -42.61 -7.40
C LYS A 128 10.49 -41.58 -6.29
N THR A 129 11.70 -41.08 -6.11
CA THR A 129 11.99 -40.04 -5.11
C THR A 129 11.27 -38.73 -5.44
N VAL A 130 11.28 -38.32 -6.70
CA VAL A 130 10.56 -37.11 -7.17
C VAL A 130 9.06 -37.25 -7.01
N GLU A 131 8.48 -38.38 -7.40
CA GLU A 131 7.04 -38.64 -7.23
C GLU A 131 6.63 -38.54 -5.76
N LYS A 132 7.44 -39.08 -4.84
CA LYS A 132 7.21 -38.95 -3.39
C LYS A 132 7.30 -37.51 -2.91
N LYS A 133 8.28 -36.72 -3.38
CA LYS A 133 8.42 -35.31 -3.01
C LYS A 133 7.21 -34.48 -3.48
N ILE A 134 6.77 -34.68 -4.72
CA ILE A 134 5.59 -33.99 -5.28
C ILE A 134 4.32 -34.35 -4.48
N ALA A 135 4.15 -35.63 -4.13
CA ALA A 135 3.01 -36.06 -3.33
C ALA A 135 3.02 -35.42 -1.93
N ALA A 136 4.19 -35.34 -1.28
CA ALA A 136 4.34 -34.70 0.03
C ALA A 136 4.06 -33.18 -0.04
N GLU A 137 4.53 -32.48 -1.07
CA GLU A 137 4.27 -31.05 -1.27
C GLU A 137 2.77 -30.78 -1.50
N LEU A 138 2.10 -31.63 -2.27
CA LEU A 138 0.65 -31.55 -2.48
C LEU A 138 -0.13 -31.76 -1.18
N GLU A 139 0.30 -32.70 -0.35
CA GLU A 139 -0.32 -32.96 0.95
C GLU A 139 -0.14 -31.77 1.91
N GLU A 140 1.06 -31.19 1.97
CA GLU A 140 1.35 -30.01 2.80
C GLU A 140 0.50 -28.80 2.37
N LEU A 141 0.33 -28.60 1.06
CA LEU A 141 -0.52 -27.55 0.52
C LEU A 141 -1.99 -27.77 0.90
N ASN A 142 -2.49 -29.00 0.80
CA ASN A 142 -3.86 -29.36 1.17
C ASN A 142 -4.09 -29.16 2.67
N GLN A 143 -3.17 -29.60 3.54
CA GLN A 143 -3.25 -29.35 4.98
C GLN A 143 -3.24 -27.86 5.32
N THR A 144 -2.44 -27.06 4.60
CA THR A 144 -2.41 -25.60 4.77
C THR A 144 -3.70 -24.93 4.29
N GLN A 145 -4.29 -25.41 3.21
CA GLN A 145 -5.60 -24.95 2.73
C GLN A 145 -6.72 -25.33 3.69
N GLN A 146 -6.72 -26.55 4.23
CA GLN A 146 -7.68 -26.99 5.24
C GLN A 146 -7.54 -26.16 6.53
N LYS A 147 -6.32 -25.87 7.01
CA LYS A 147 -6.11 -24.95 8.13
C LYS A 147 -6.64 -23.54 7.86
N LYS A 148 -6.58 -23.05 6.62
CA LYS A 148 -7.20 -21.75 6.23
C LYS A 148 -8.73 -21.82 6.23
N VAL A 149 -9.33 -22.93 5.79
CA VAL A 149 -10.79 -23.13 5.85
C VAL A 149 -11.28 -23.21 7.30
N THR A 150 -10.59 -23.96 8.18
CA THR A 150 -10.93 -24.02 9.62
C THR A 150 -10.70 -22.68 10.33
N LYS A 151 -9.76 -21.85 9.86
CA LYS A 151 -9.55 -20.49 10.35
C LYS A 151 -10.66 -19.54 9.87
N ASN A 152 -11.09 -19.66 8.61
CA ASN A 152 -12.23 -18.93 8.05
C ASN A 152 -13.54 -19.29 8.77
N GLU A 153 -13.75 -20.53 9.20
CA GLU A 153 -14.96 -20.94 9.94
C GLU A 153 -15.07 -20.23 11.31
N LYS A 154 -13.94 -19.98 11.98
CA LYS A 154 -13.88 -19.16 13.21
C LYS A 154 -14.01 -17.66 12.91
N GLU A 155 -13.67 -17.21 11.71
CA GLU A 155 -13.81 -15.81 11.27
C GLU A 155 -15.24 -15.50 10.81
N VAL A 156 -15.95 -16.46 10.20
CA VAL A 156 -17.38 -16.37 9.86
C VAL A 156 -18.22 -16.20 11.13
N LYS A 157 -17.98 -16.99 12.19
CA LYS A 157 -18.66 -16.80 13.49
C LYS A 157 -18.38 -15.44 14.12
N LYS A 158 -17.27 -14.77 13.78
CA LYS A 158 -16.92 -13.44 14.28
C LYS A 158 -17.53 -12.32 13.43
N ASN A 159 -17.80 -12.57 12.15
CA ASN A 159 -18.57 -11.68 11.29
C ASN A 159 -20.06 -11.68 11.65
N ASP A 160 -20.62 -12.83 12.08
CA ASP A 160 -22.00 -12.89 12.57
C ASP A 160 -22.21 -12.04 13.84
N VAL A 161 -21.22 -12.04 14.75
CA VAL A 161 -21.24 -11.21 15.98
C VAL A 161 -21.31 -9.71 15.64
N TRP A 162 -20.71 -9.29 14.53
CA TRP A 162 -20.65 -7.87 14.12
C TRP A 162 -21.41 -7.63 12.83
N ASN A 163 -22.63 -8.16 12.76
CA ASN A 163 -23.61 -7.81 11.75
C ASN A 163 -23.99 -6.30 11.82
N ASN A 164 -24.78 -5.84 10.85
CA ASN A 164 -25.16 -4.41 10.75
C ASN A 164 -25.87 -3.89 12.01
N GLU A 165 -26.68 -4.72 12.66
CA GLU A 165 -27.41 -4.37 13.89
C GLU A 165 -26.46 -4.16 15.07
N ASN A 166 -25.61 -5.14 15.39
CA ASN A 166 -24.67 -5.06 16.49
C ASN A 166 -23.62 -3.95 16.27
N MET A 167 -23.28 -3.64 15.02
CA MET A 167 -22.41 -2.51 14.69
C MET A 167 -23.07 -1.16 14.98
N GLN A 168 -24.34 -0.98 14.64
CA GLN A 168 -25.08 0.25 14.97
C GLN A 168 -25.28 0.41 16.48
N LEU A 169 -25.60 -0.68 17.17
CA LEU A 169 -25.71 -0.69 18.64
C LEU A 169 -24.37 -0.34 19.30
N LEU A 170 -23.25 -0.83 18.77
CA LEU A 170 -21.91 -0.47 19.23
C LEU A 170 -21.61 1.02 19.02
N ILE A 171 -21.88 1.57 17.84
CA ILE A 171 -21.65 3.00 17.56
C ILE A 171 -22.49 3.88 18.49
N LYS A 172 -23.77 3.53 18.68
CA LYS A 172 -24.71 4.26 19.55
C LYS A 172 -24.25 4.22 21.01
N SER A 173 -23.94 3.04 21.53
CA SER A 173 -23.53 2.84 22.92
C SER A 173 -22.16 3.44 23.23
N VAL A 174 -21.20 3.43 22.30
CA VAL A 174 -19.90 4.10 22.47
C VAL A 174 -20.07 5.61 22.64
N ASN A 175 -21.03 6.23 21.96
CA ASN A 175 -21.36 7.66 22.14
C ASN A 175 -22.18 7.91 23.41
N LEU A 176 -23.09 7.00 23.78
CA LEU A 176 -23.92 7.09 24.99
C LEU A 176 -23.09 6.98 26.27
N PHE A 177 -22.07 6.13 26.24
CA PHE A 177 -21.18 5.85 27.37
C PHE A 177 -19.77 6.35 27.01
N PRO A 178 -19.39 7.60 27.33
CA PRO A 178 -18.09 8.19 26.98
C PRO A 178 -16.91 7.57 27.75
N ALA A 179 -15.68 7.91 27.34
CA ALA A 179 -14.47 7.36 27.95
C ALA A 179 -14.27 7.87 29.39
N GLY A 180 -13.96 6.97 30.34
CA GLY A 180 -13.69 7.36 31.73
C GLY A 180 -13.50 6.21 32.72
N THR A 181 -14.02 5.01 32.44
CA THR A 181 -13.90 3.85 33.35
C THR A 181 -13.63 2.55 32.58
N SER A 182 -12.93 1.59 33.20
CA SER A 182 -12.61 0.29 32.61
C SER A 182 -13.86 -0.58 32.37
N GLN A 183 -14.90 -0.40 33.18
CA GLN A 183 -16.19 -1.10 33.11
C GLN A 183 -17.08 -0.65 31.93
N ARG A 184 -16.67 0.39 31.20
CA ARG A 184 -17.40 0.90 30.03
C ARG A 184 -17.74 -0.20 29.02
N TRP A 185 -16.80 -1.11 28.78
CA TRP A 185 -16.96 -2.15 27.76
C TRP A 185 -17.97 -3.22 28.18
N ASP A 186 -18.08 -3.51 29.47
CA ASP A 186 -19.09 -4.41 30.03
C ASP A 186 -20.50 -3.82 29.91
N VAL A 187 -20.65 -2.52 30.22
CA VAL A 187 -21.92 -1.80 30.06
C VAL A 187 -22.36 -1.76 28.60
N ILE A 188 -21.42 -1.49 27.69
CA ILE A 188 -21.70 -1.49 26.24
C ILE A 188 -22.09 -2.90 25.76
N ALA A 189 -21.38 -3.95 26.21
CA ALA A 189 -21.71 -5.33 25.85
C ALA A 189 -23.12 -5.72 26.34
N ALA A 190 -23.46 -5.39 27.58
CA ALA A 190 -24.80 -5.61 28.13
C ALA A 190 -25.87 -4.85 27.33
N PHE A 191 -25.61 -3.59 26.97
CA PHE A 191 -26.50 -2.80 26.13
C PHE A 191 -26.74 -3.44 24.75
N ILE A 192 -25.67 -3.89 24.08
CA ILE A 192 -25.79 -4.56 22.77
C ILE A 192 -26.57 -5.86 22.92
N ASN A 193 -26.26 -6.71 23.90
CA ASN A 193 -26.95 -7.98 24.12
C ASN A 193 -28.43 -7.79 24.47
N GLN A 194 -28.79 -6.73 25.18
CA GLN A 194 -30.17 -6.43 25.54
C GLN A 194 -31.01 -5.94 24.35
N HIS A 195 -30.38 -5.30 23.36
CA HIS A 195 -31.05 -4.67 22.23
C HIS A 195 -30.83 -5.40 20.89
N SER A 196 -30.01 -6.46 20.88
CA SER A 196 -29.73 -7.27 19.70
C SER A 196 -30.79 -8.35 19.52
N THR A 197 -31.25 -8.51 18.28
CA THR A 197 -32.14 -9.61 17.87
C THR A 197 -31.39 -10.82 17.30
N ALA A 198 -30.07 -10.73 17.17
CA ALA A 198 -29.23 -11.72 16.48
C ALA A 198 -28.99 -13.03 17.25
N GLY A 199 -29.38 -13.11 18.54
CA GLY A 199 -29.18 -14.31 19.37
C GLY A 199 -27.71 -14.67 19.66
N VAL A 200 -26.77 -13.78 19.30
CA VAL A 200 -25.33 -13.95 19.50
C VAL A 200 -24.88 -13.06 20.66
N THR A 201 -24.25 -13.66 21.67
CA THR A 201 -23.75 -12.95 22.84
C THR A 201 -22.44 -12.22 22.55
N VAL A 202 -22.45 -10.90 22.66
CA VAL A 202 -21.29 -10.02 22.54
C VAL A 202 -20.64 -9.84 23.92
N THR A 203 -19.33 -10.07 24.04
CA THR A 203 -18.61 -9.85 25.31
C THR A 203 -17.91 -8.49 25.35
N ALA A 204 -17.57 -7.99 26.55
CA ALA A 204 -16.80 -6.74 26.71
C ALA A 204 -15.47 -6.75 25.95
N ARG A 205 -14.84 -7.92 25.83
CA ARG A 205 -13.61 -8.12 25.06
C ARG A 205 -13.85 -7.96 23.55
N ASP A 206 -14.99 -8.46 23.05
CA ASP A 206 -15.37 -8.29 21.65
C ASP A 206 -15.63 -6.82 21.34
N VAL A 207 -16.38 -6.14 22.21
CA VAL A 207 -16.67 -4.69 22.11
C VAL A 207 -15.38 -3.89 22.05
N LEU A 208 -14.46 -4.11 23.01
CA LEU A 208 -13.17 -3.42 23.05
C LEU A 208 -12.37 -3.62 21.77
N ASN A 209 -12.27 -4.88 21.31
CA ASN A 209 -11.50 -5.21 20.11
C ASN A 209 -12.11 -4.58 18.86
N LYS A 210 -13.44 -4.62 18.72
CA LYS A 210 -14.14 -4.03 17.58
C LYS A 210 -14.08 -2.50 17.61
N ALA A 211 -14.27 -1.87 18.77
CA ALA A 211 -14.14 -0.43 18.93
C ALA A 211 -12.72 0.07 18.59
N LYS A 212 -11.68 -0.62 19.07
CA LYS A 212 -10.29 -0.33 18.69
C LYS A 212 -10.03 -0.55 17.20
N ALA A 213 -10.56 -1.62 16.62
CA ALA A 213 -10.44 -1.87 15.18
C ALA A 213 -11.11 -0.75 14.36
N MET A 214 -12.30 -0.30 14.76
CA MET A 214 -13.01 0.82 14.12
C MET A 214 -12.31 2.17 14.31
N GLN A 215 -11.60 2.36 15.42
CA GLN A 215 -10.80 3.57 15.69
C GLN A 215 -9.48 3.59 14.89
N ASN A 216 -8.87 2.42 14.69
CA ASN A 216 -7.59 2.27 13.97
C ASN A 216 -7.76 2.10 12.45
N SER A 217 -8.94 1.68 11.97
CA SER A 217 -9.31 1.82 10.57
C SER A 217 -9.50 3.31 10.28
N ASP A 218 -8.56 3.91 9.57
CA ASP A 218 -8.46 5.33 9.24
C ASP A 218 -9.81 5.95 8.82
N PHE A 219 -10.55 6.43 9.81
CA PHE A 219 -11.90 6.99 9.66
C PHE A 219 -11.87 8.46 9.24
N SER A 220 -10.67 9.00 8.94
CA SER A 220 -10.54 10.29 8.25
C SER A 220 -11.15 10.25 6.84
N LYS A 221 -11.53 9.06 6.32
CA LYS A 221 -12.13 8.85 4.99
C LYS A 221 -13.32 7.86 4.95
N SER A 222 -14.15 7.76 5.98
CA SER A 222 -15.40 6.98 5.85
C SER A 222 -16.52 7.82 5.25
N SER A 223 -16.90 7.48 4.01
CA SER A 223 -18.03 8.04 3.24
C SER A 223 -19.29 8.23 4.08
N LEU A 224 -19.52 7.38 5.08
CA LEU A 224 -20.71 7.41 5.95
C LEU A 224 -20.73 8.59 6.94
N LYS A 225 -19.58 9.06 7.45
CA LYS A 225 -19.53 10.21 8.38
C LYS A 225 -19.49 11.55 7.65
N THR A 226 -18.88 11.59 6.47
CA THR A 226 -18.98 12.74 5.57
C THR A 226 -20.42 12.87 5.07
N GLN A 227 -21.06 11.79 4.60
CA GLN A 227 -22.44 11.81 4.14
C GLN A 227 -23.43 12.17 5.25
N ALA A 228 -23.27 11.65 6.48
CA ALA A 228 -24.12 12.04 7.60
C ALA A 228 -23.94 13.50 8.04
N ASN A 229 -22.70 14.03 8.02
CA ASN A 229 -22.44 15.44 8.28
C ASN A 229 -22.92 16.35 7.14
N ASP A 230 -22.78 15.93 5.88
CA ASP A 230 -23.23 16.69 4.72
C ASP A 230 -24.76 16.74 4.66
N THR A 231 -25.46 15.63 4.97
CA THR A 231 -26.92 15.63 5.08
C THR A 231 -27.40 16.45 6.29
N ALA A 232 -26.67 16.44 7.41
CA ALA A 232 -26.98 17.31 8.55
C ALA A 232 -26.71 18.79 8.26
N PHE A 233 -25.65 19.10 7.50
CA PHE A 233 -25.27 20.45 7.09
C PHE A 233 -26.18 21.00 5.98
N GLU A 234 -26.63 20.16 5.04
CA GLU A 234 -27.67 20.51 4.07
C GLU A 234 -29.01 20.77 4.75
N ASN A 235 -29.42 19.94 5.72
CA ASN A 235 -30.63 20.18 6.50
C ASN A 235 -30.52 21.46 7.35
N PHE A 236 -29.34 21.75 7.91
CA PHE A 236 -29.07 23.00 8.63
C PHE A 236 -29.13 24.24 7.69
N ASN A 237 -28.55 24.16 6.49
CA ASN A 237 -28.61 25.26 5.52
C ASN A 237 -30.01 25.43 4.90
N LYS A 238 -30.77 24.36 4.74
CA LYS A 238 -32.17 24.41 4.32
C LYS A 238 -33.04 25.06 5.39
N SER A 239 -32.80 24.76 6.68
CA SER A 239 -33.45 25.43 7.81
C SER A 239 -33.09 26.92 7.97
N LYS A 240 -31.94 27.37 7.43
CA LYS A 240 -31.58 28.79 7.33
C LYS A 240 -32.19 29.51 6.12
N LYS A 241 -32.59 28.77 5.08
CA LYS A 241 -33.25 29.34 3.90
C LYS A 241 -34.76 29.51 4.12
N ASP A 242 -35.33 28.79 5.09
CA ASP A 242 -36.72 28.93 5.56
C ASP A 242 -36.90 29.91 6.74
N VAL A 243 -35.91 30.75 7.04
CA VAL A 243 -36.12 31.95 7.88
C VAL A 243 -35.94 33.17 7.00
N GLN A 244 -36.97 33.47 6.21
CA GLN A 244 -37.09 34.74 5.52
C GLN A 244 -37.60 35.79 6.51
N THR A 245 -36.68 36.63 6.96
CA THR A 245 -36.82 38.06 7.29
C THR A 245 -38.25 38.55 7.61
N CYS A 246 -38.58 38.70 8.89
CA CYS A 246 -39.48 39.77 9.30
C CYS A 246 -38.64 41.04 9.49
N ASN A 247 -38.70 41.96 8.54
CA ASN A 247 -38.30 43.35 8.78
C ASN A 247 -39.45 44.08 9.48
N ASP A 248 -39.05 44.95 10.40
CA ASP A 248 -39.77 46.07 11.00
C ASP A 248 -40.84 45.84 12.08
N ILE A 249 -40.45 46.15 13.32
CA ILE A 249 -41.32 46.75 14.34
C ILE A 249 -41.10 48.26 14.27
N THR A 250 -41.98 48.96 13.56
CA THR A 250 -42.30 50.37 13.85
C THR A 250 -43.53 50.39 14.76
N VAL A 251 -43.43 51.21 15.80
CA VAL A 251 -44.43 51.46 16.85
C VAL A 251 -45.62 52.24 16.28
N ASN A 252 -46.84 51.65 16.31
CA ASN A 252 -48.12 52.23 16.78
C ASN A 252 -49.39 51.60 16.13
N GLN A 253 -50.24 51.01 16.99
CA GLN A 253 -51.72 50.97 16.98
C GLN A 253 -52.50 50.21 15.85
N PRO A 254 -53.80 49.86 16.07
CA PRO A 254 -54.26 48.46 15.96
C PRO A 254 -55.38 48.24 14.91
N VAL A 255 -55.91 47.01 14.90
CA VAL A 255 -57.31 46.61 14.59
C VAL A 255 -57.52 45.80 13.27
N VAL A 256 -57.87 44.51 13.49
CA VAL A 256 -58.85 43.59 12.83
C VAL A 256 -58.70 43.00 11.42
N ASN A 257 -58.90 41.67 11.43
CA ASN A 257 -59.81 40.83 10.61
C ASN A 257 -59.57 40.54 9.11
N ASN A 258 -59.56 39.22 8.87
CA ASN A 258 -60.28 38.43 7.85
C ASN A 258 -59.83 38.37 6.37
N VAL A 259 -59.43 37.14 5.97
CA VAL A 259 -60.10 36.22 5.02
C VAL A 259 -59.96 36.44 3.49
N ASN A 260 -59.60 35.32 2.81
CA ASN A 260 -59.82 34.94 1.40
C ASN A 260 -59.07 35.74 0.32
N ASN A 261 -58.76 35.27 -0.89
CA ASN A 261 -58.72 33.99 -1.63
C ASN A 261 -58.32 34.41 -3.09
N VAL A 262 -57.80 33.47 -3.91
CA VAL A 262 -57.73 33.47 -5.41
C VAL A 262 -57.03 34.65 -6.15
N GLU A 263 -56.46 34.59 -7.36
CA GLU A 263 -55.98 33.59 -8.36
C GLU A 263 -55.27 34.40 -9.48
N ALA A 264 -54.65 33.68 -10.43
CA ALA A 264 -54.39 34.05 -11.83
C ALA A 264 -53.21 35.02 -12.14
N ASN A 265 -52.12 34.56 -12.77
CA ASN A 265 -51.91 34.20 -14.19
C ASN A 265 -51.67 35.43 -15.08
N VAL A 266 -50.58 35.44 -15.87
CA VAL A 266 -50.55 35.77 -17.31
C VAL A 266 -49.12 35.68 -17.89
N SER A 267 -49.03 34.91 -18.99
CA SER A 267 -47.92 34.74 -19.96
C SER A 267 -47.58 35.99 -20.78
N THR A 268 -46.40 36.05 -21.45
CA THR A 268 -46.30 36.07 -22.94
C THR A 268 -44.86 36.08 -23.51
N ASN A 269 -44.78 35.68 -24.78
CA ASN A 269 -43.68 35.34 -25.70
C ASN A 269 -42.95 36.54 -26.38
N GLY A 270 -41.80 36.26 -27.04
CA GLY A 270 -41.67 36.57 -28.50
C GLY A 270 -40.40 37.23 -29.07
N ASN A 271 -39.48 36.41 -29.61
CA ASN A 271 -38.87 36.38 -30.98
C ASN A 271 -38.39 37.66 -31.73
N LYS A 272 -37.14 37.66 -32.29
CA LYS A 272 -36.76 37.77 -33.75
C LYS A 272 -35.28 38.19 -34.02
N GLU A 273 -34.70 37.57 -35.06
CA GLU A 273 -33.47 37.86 -35.88
C GLU A 273 -33.75 38.90 -37.01
N PRO A 274 -32.81 39.41 -37.90
CA PRO A 274 -31.81 38.66 -38.73
C PRO A 274 -30.50 39.38 -39.29
N SER A 275 -29.70 38.64 -40.11
CA SER A 275 -28.81 39.02 -41.29
C SER A 275 -27.42 39.68 -41.03
N ASP A 276 -26.26 39.46 -41.74
CA ASP A 276 -25.76 38.60 -42.85
C ASP A 276 -24.19 38.62 -42.96
N ASN A 277 -23.63 37.59 -43.62
CA ASN A 277 -22.42 37.49 -44.48
C ASN A 277 -20.93 37.32 -44.05
N ASP A 278 -20.39 36.19 -44.58
CA ASP A 278 -19.11 35.92 -45.29
C ASP A 278 -17.82 35.40 -44.56
N LYS A 279 -17.44 34.17 -44.97
CA LYS A 279 -16.11 33.56 -45.21
C LYS A 279 -15.01 33.53 -44.12
N THR A 280 -14.72 32.34 -43.58
CA THR A 280 -13.64 31.40 -44.01
C THR A 280 -13.37 30.32 -42.96
N ALA A 281 -13.09 29.10 -43.44
CA ALA A 281 -12.92 27.90 -42.64
C ALA A 281 -11.70 27.95 -41.71
N ASN A 282 -11.89 27.66 -40.42
CA ASN A 282 -10.85 27.03 -39.62
C ASN A 282 -11.41 26.14 -38.51
N LYS A 283 -10.77 24.99 -38.38
CA LYS A 283 -11.03 23.85 -37.50
C LYS A 283 -10.99 24.25 -36.03
N VAL A 284 -12.11 24.13 -35.31
CA VAL A 284 -12.15 24.34 -33.85
C VAL A 284 -12.45 23.02 -33.13
N SER A 285 -11.38 22.56 -32.50
CA SER A 285 -11.32 21.52 -31.47
C SER A 285 -12.20 21.90 -30.27
N ASN A 286 -13.05 20.96 -29.88
CA ASN A 286 -13.88 21.05 -28.69
C ASN A 286 -12.98 21.04 -27.44
N LYS A 287 -12.84 22.20 -26.81
CA LYS A 287 -12.03 22.44 -25.61
C LYS A 287 -12.96 22.32 -24.39
N SER A 288 -13.10 21.12 -23.84
CA SER A 288 -13.76 20.94 -22.55
C SER A 288 -12.77 21.15 -21.39
N THR A 289 -13.15 22.09 -20.54
CA THR A 289 -12.47 22.65 -19.39
C THR A 289 -12.08 21.58 -18.36
N THR A 290 -10.78 21.40 -18.12
CA THR A 290 -10.25 20.40 -17.18
C THR A 290 -10.28 20.93 -15.74
N VAL A 291 -11.32 20.55 -15.00
CA VAL A 291 -11.24 20.44 -13.53
C VAL A 291 -10.11 19.46 -13.16
N PRO A 292 -9.29 19.70 -12.10
CA PRO A 292 -8.20 18.82 -11.72
C PRO A 292 -8.73 17.44 -11.33
N LYS A 293 -8.70 16.50 -12.27
CA LYS A 293 -9.28 15.17 -12.10
C LYS A 293 -8.38 14.35 -11.18
N THR A 294 -8.84 14.15 -9.96
CA THR A 294 -8.23 13.27 -8.94
C THR A 294 -8.04 11.87 -9.54
N TRP A 295 -6.90 11.24 -9.28
CA TRP A 295 -6.62 9.87 -9.76
C TRP A 295 -7.50 8.88 -9.01
N THR A 296 -8.28 8.06 -9.73
CA THR A 296 -9.00 6.95 -9.10
C THR A 296 -8.03 5.80 -8.79
N LYS A 297 -8.48 4.84 -7.96
CA LYS A 297 -7.64 3.68 -7.59
C LYS A 297 -7.33 2.81 -8.81
N GLU A 298 -8.28 2.69 -9.71
CA GLU A 298 -8.20 1.91 -10.94
C GLU A 298 -7.21 2.55 -11.93
N GLU A 299 -7.30 3.87 -12.14
CA GLU A 299 -6.35 4.61 -12.98
C GLU A 299 -4.92 4.49 -12.43
N GLN A 300 -4.77 4.62 -11.10
CA GLN A 300 -3.47 4.51 -10.43
C GLN A 300 -2.87 3.10 -10.57
N ALA A 301 -3.68 2.05 -10.45
CA ALA A 301 -3.23 0.68 -10.65
C ALA A 301 -2.76 0.43 -12.10
N LEU A 302 -3.49 0.97 -13.09
CA LEU A 302 -3.13 0.89 -14.51
C LEU A 302 -1.81 1.63 -14.79
N LEU A 303 -1.59 2.80 -14.17
CA LEU A 303 -0.32 3.53 -14.28
C LEU A 303 0.86 2.72 -13.74
N GLU A 304 0.71 2.13 -12.56
CA GLU A 304 1.77 1.34 -11.94
C GLU A 304 2.09 0.07 -12.73
N GLN A 305 1.05 -0.60 -13.27
CA GLN A 305 1.23 -1.75 -14.14
C GLN A 305 1.93 -1.36 -15.43
N ALA A 306 1.49 -0.30 -16.13
CA ALA A 306 2.09 0.16 -17.37
C ALA A 306 3.56 0.59 -17.20
N ILE A 307 3.91 1.22 -16.08
CA ILE A 307 5.29 1.60 -15.75
C ILE A 307 6.21 0.38 -15.58
N LYS A 308 5.69 -0.74 -15.07
CA LYS A 308 6.42 -2.00 -14.96
C LYS A 308 6.56 -2.70 -16.31
N THR A 309 5.50 -2.66 -17.12
CA THR A 309 5.45 -3.28 -18.45
C THR A 309 6.38 -2.60 -19.46
N TYR A 310 6.51 -1.26 -19.41
CA TYR A 310 7.34 -0.49 -20.31
C TYR A 310 8.56 0.10 -19.58
N PRO A 311 9.69 -0.63 -19.48
CA PRO A 311 10.91 -0.17 -18.83
C PRO A 311 11.57 1.02 -19.57
N ILE A 312 12.61 1.62 -18.96
CA ILE A 312 13.19 2.90 -19.46
C ILE A 312 13.87 2.76 -20.82
N SER A 313 14.21 1.53 -21.21
CA SER A 313 14.77 1.17 -22.51
C SER A 313 13.73 1.12 -23.63
N THR A 314 12.44 1.23 -23.33
CA THR A 314 11.38 1.20 -24.33
C THR A 314 11.29 2.55 -25.07
N PRO A 315 11.45 2.58 -26.40
CA PRO A 315 11.15 3.76 -27.21
C PRO A 315 9.70 4.20 -26.99
N ASP A 316 9.43 5.50 -27.00
CA ASP A 316 8.07 6.05 -26.83
C ASP A 316 7.33 5.53 -25.59
N ARG A 317 8.09 5.18 -24.54
CA ARG A 317 7.58 4.60 -23.28
C ARG A 317 6.31 5.30 -22.79
N TRP A 318 6.34 6.62 -22.76
CA TRP A 318 5.25 7.42 -22.19
C TRP A 318 4.00 7.48 -23.06
N GLU A 319 4.11 7.20 -24.36
CA GLU A 319 2.97 7.08 -25.26
C GLU A 319 2.27 5.74 -25.02
N ARG A 320 3.05 4.65 -24.96
CA ARG A 320 2.55 3.32 -24.60
C ARG A 320 1.92 3.26 -23.20
N ILE A 321 2.48 4.01 -22.24
CA ILE A 321 1.88 4.12 -20.89
C ILE A 321 0.54 4.86 -20.94
N ALA A 322 0.43 5.95 -21.73
CA ALA A 322 -0.81 6.72 -21.82
C ALA A 322 -1.93 5.92 -22.52
N GLU A 323 -1.59 5.09 -23.52
CA GLU A 323 -2.55 4.20 -24.20
C GLU A 323 -3.19 3.18 -23.25
N CYS A 324 -2.48 2.81 -22.17
CA CYS A 324 -2.98 1.87 -21.17
C CYS A 324 -3.95 2.49 -20.16
N ILE A 325 -4.15 3.81 -20.17
CA ILE A 325 -4.96 4.53 -19.17
C ILE A 325 -6.01 5.39 -19.88
N PRO A 326 -7.24 4.88 -20.04
CA PRO A 326 -8.32 5.62 -20.66
C PRO A 326 -8.53 6.98 -19.97
N ASN A 327 -8.73 8.03 -20.75
CA ASN A 327 -8.95 9.41 -20.29
C ASN A 327 -7.74 10.10 -19.61
N ARG A 328 -6.53 9.54 -19.66
CA ARG A 328 -5.31 10.19 -19.16
C ARG A 328 -4.31 10.40 -20.29
N THR A 329 -3.72 11.58 -20.34
CA THR A 329 -2.73 11.90 -21.36
C THR A 329 -1.31 11.54 -20.90
N LYS A 330 -0.38 11.48 -21.84
CA LYS A 330 1.08 11.41 -21.59
C LYS A 330 1.53 12.40 -20.52
N LYS A 331 1.02 13.63 -20.57
CA LYS A 331 1.35 14.72 -19.62
C LYS A 331 0.83 14.44 -18.20
N ASP A 332 -0.34 13.83 -18.08
CA ASP A 332 -0.93 13.48 -16.78
C ASP A 332 -0.18 12.33 -16.11
N CYS A 333 0.21 11.32 -16.89
CA CYS A 333 1.02 10.20 -16.42
C CYS A 333 2.40 10.67 -15.91
N LEU A 334 3.07 11.54 -16.68
CA LEU A 334 4.35 12.14 -16.29
C LEU A 334 4.25 12.94 -14.99
N ARG A 335 3.23 13.82 -14.89
CA ARG A 335 3.00 14.63 -13.68
C ARG A 335 2.77 13.74 -12.46
N ARG A 336 1.94 12.70 -12.61
CA ARG A 336 1.65 11.78 -11.52
C ARG A 336 2.86 10.99 -11.05
N VAL A 337 3.70 10.52 -11.97
CA VAL A 337 4.94 9.81 -11.61
C VAL A 337 5.92 10.75 -10.92
N LYS A 338 6.01 12.02 -11.34
CA LYS A 338 6.84 13.01 -10.66
C LYS A 338 6.39 13.24 -9.22
N GLU A 339 5.08 13.40 -8.99
CA GLU A 339 4.51 13.49 -7.64
C GLU A 339 4.88 12.26 -6.78
N LEU A 340 4.75 11.04 -7.32
CA LEU A 340 5.06 9.82 -6.59
C LEU A 340 6.55 9.72 -6.22
N VAL A 341 7.45 10.14 -7.11
CA VAL A 341 8.89 10.19 -6.84
C VAL A 341 9.20 11.22 -5.74
N GLU A 342 8.58 12.39 -5.78
CA GLU A 342 8.71 13.41 -4.74
C GLU A 342 8.21 12.89 -3.39
N LEU A 343 7.04 12.24 -3.32
CA LEU A 343 6.54 11.62 -2.09
C LEU A 343 7.49 10.55 -1.53
N VAL A 344 8.09 9.72 -2.39
CA VAL A 344 9.06 8.69 -1.97
C VAL A 344 10.35 9.33 -1.45
N ASN A 345 10.84 10.38 -2.09
CA ASN A 345 12.04 11.09 -1.67
C ASN A 345 11.80 11.83 -0.35
N SER A 346 10.71 12.59 -0.21
CA SER A 346 10.35 13.25 1.04
C SER A 346 10.14 12.25 2.18
N LYS A 347 9.57 11.06 1.90
CA LYS A 347 9.45 9.99 2.90
C LYS A 347 10.80 9.41 3.30
N LYS A 348 11.76 9.28 2.37
CA LYS A 348 13.12 8.82 2.67
C LYS A 348 13.89 9.86 3.49
N GLU A 349 13.78 11.14 3.16
CA GLU A 349 14.40 12.25 3.91
C GLU A 349 13.84 12.33 5.34
N ALA A 350 12.52 12.23 5.50
CA ALA A 350 11.88 12.19 6.80
C ALA A 350 12.25 10.94 7.62
N GLN A 351 12.58 9.82 6.98
CA GLN A 351 13.07 8.60 7.66
C GLN A 351 14.56 8.68 8.01
N GLN A 352 15.34 9.51 7.31
CA GLN A 352 16.75 9.73 7.58
C GLN A 352 16.98 10.77 8.68
N SER A 353 16.08 11.74 8.88
CA SER A 353 16.18 12.73 9.95
C SER A 353 15.73 12.23 11.34
N VAL A 354 15.14 11.04 11.41
CA VAL A 354 14.67 10.38 12.65
C VAL A 354 15.69 9.35 13.18
N LYS A 355 16.79 9.12 12.46
CA LYS A 355 17.94 8.31 12.90
C LYS A 355 19.12 9.20 13.24
#